data_AF-A0A6I2F984-F1
#
_entry.id   AF-A0A6I2F984-F1
#
_cell.length_a   1.000
_cell.length_b   1.000
_cell.length_c   1.000
_cell.angle_alpha   90.00
_cell.angle_beta   90.00
_cell.angle_gamma   90.00
#
_symmetry.space_group_name_H-M   'P 1'
#
loop_
_entity.id
_entity.type
_entity.pdbx_description
1 polymer ?
#
loop_
_entity_poly.entity_id
_entity_poly.type
_entity_poly.pdbx_seq_one_letter_code
_entity_poly.pdbx_strand_id
1 'polypeptide(L)' 'MHDSSDAPEGLEAPNGTAEPMAHDAVDVHAGPAGEAASIESLPLAERAPRYQAAADRLRDELERSDPARGDA' A
#
# COMPACT_ATOMS: atom_id res chain seq x y z
N MET A 1 -14.57 59.89 -14.37
CA MET A 1 -15.22 58.56 -14.22
C MET A 1 -14.45 57.58 -15.09
N HIS A 2 -13.34 57.04 -14.57
CA HIS A 2 -12.63 55.91 -15.18
C HIS A 2 -13.06 54.66 -14.43
N ASP A 3 -13.83 53.84 -15.12
CA ASP A 3 -14.25 52.51 -14.75
C ASP A 3 -13.18 51.53 -15.23
N SER A 4 -12.60 50.72 -14.33
CA SER A 4 -11.78 49.52 -14.61
C SER A 4 -11.36 48.90 -13.28
N SER A 5 -12.31 48.28 -12.58
CA SER A 5 -11.98 47.19 -11.66
C SER A 5 -12.12 45.89 -12.44
N ASP A 6 -11.01 45.37 -12.92
CA ASP A 6 -10.94 43.99 -13.43
C ASP A 6 -9.96 43.25 -12.53
N ALA A 7 -10.51 42.48 -11.60
CA ALA A 7 -9.77 41.57 -10.73
C ALA A 7 -9.77 40.18 -11.38
N PRO A 8 -8.65 39.42 -11.35
CA PRO A 8 -8.51 38.23 -12.17
C PRO A 8 -9.44 37.10 -11.73
N GLU A 9 -10.07 36.48 -12.73
CA GLU A 9 -10.92 35.30 -12.63
C GLU A 9 -10.22 34.16 -11.87
N GLY A 10 -11.00 33.52 -10.99
CA GLY A 10 -10.59 32.38 -10.21
C GLY A 10 -10.18 31.20 -11.09
N LEU A 11 -8.95 30.75 -10.88
CA LEU A 11 -8.48 29.41 -11.25
C LEU A 11 -9.24 28.38 -10.41
N GLU A 12 -10.46 28.04 -10.82
CA GLU A 12 -11.13 26.84 -10.31
C GLU A 12 -10.59 25.63 -11.08
N ALA A 13 -9.83 24.82 -10.35
CA ALA A 13 -9.15 23.62 -10.80
C ALA A 13 -10.09 22.65 -11.54
N PRO A 14 -9.57 21.84 -12.49
CA PRO A 14 -10.36 20.78 -13.11
C PRO A 14 -10.89 19.84 -12.02
N ASN A 15 -12.21 19.77 -11.96
CA ASN A 15 -12.99 18.87 -11.13
C ASN A 15 -12.35 17.48 -11.12
N GLY A 16 -11.76 17.14 -9.97
CA GLY A 16 -11.09 15.87 -9.72
C GLY A 16 -12.09 14.74 -9.86
N THR A 17 -12.15 14.15 -11.05
CA THR A 17 -12.62 12.78 -11.20
C THR A 17 -11.53 11.90 -10.62
N ALA A 18 -11.57 11.75 -9.29
CA ALA A 18 -10.86 10.68 -8.62
C ALA A 18 -11.49 9.37 -9.12
N GLU A 19 -10.95 8.84 -10.21
CA GLU A 19 -11.17 7.44 -10.55
C GLU A 19 -10.84 6.63 -9.29
N PRO A 20 -11.71 5.71 -8.84
CA PRO A 20 -11.36 4.84 -7.75
C PRO A 20 -10.15 4.03 -8.20
N MET A 21 -8.97 4.38 -7.66
CA MET A 21 -7.79 3.55 -7.79
C MET A 21 -8.16 2.18 -7.26
N ALA A 22 -8.37 1.25 -8.19
CA ALA A 22 -8.45 -0.17 -7.91
C ALA A 22 -7.05 -0.58 -7.42
N HIS A 23 -6.79 -0.37 -6.13
CA HIS A 23 -5.74 -1.05 -5.39
C HIS A 23 -6.19 -2.51 -5.17
N ASP A 24 -6.40 -3.22 -6.27
CA ASP A 24 -6.62 -4.67 -6.25
C ASP A 24 -5.64 -5.36 -7.20
N ALA A 25 -4.38 -4.91 -7.09
CA ALA A 25 -3.24 -5.71 -7.48
C ALA A 25 -2.45 -5.97 -6.19
N VAL A 26 -2.98 -6.87 -5.35
CA VAL A 26 -2.11 -7.65 -4.47
C VAL A 26 -1.16 -8.41 -5.40
N ASP A 27 -0.01 -7.82 -5.67
CA ASP A 27 1.07 -8.49 -6.37
C ASP A 27 1.49 -9.69 -5.50
N VAL A 28 0.96 -10.86 -5.84
CA VAL A 28 1.24 -12.14 -5.18
C VAL A 28 2.72 -12.56 -5.36
N HIS A 29 3.52 -11.78 -6.10
CA HIS A 29 4.96 -11.96 -6.25
C HIS A 29 5.83 -10.87 -5.62
N ALA A 30 5.24 -9.95 -4.88
CA ALA A 30 6.02 -9.10 -3.99
C ALA A 30 6.60 -10.00 -2.88
N GLY A 31 7.90 -10.32 -2.98
CA GLY A 31 8.63 -10.98 -1.90
C GLY A 31 8.52 -10.19 -0.57
N PRO A 32 9.19 -10.60 0.51
CA PRO A 32 8.97 -10.03 1.85
C PRO A 32 9.03 -8.49 1.90
N ALA A 33 9.84 -7.86 1.05
CA ALA A 33 9.91 -6.41 0.91
C ALA A 33 8.64 -5.75 0.33
N GLY A 34 7.96 -6.39 -0.62
CA GLY A 34 6.74 -5.85 -1.22
C GLY A 34 5.49 -6.09 -0.35
N GLU A 35 5.46 -7.18 0.43
CA GLU A 35 4.43 -7.38 1.46
C GLU A 35 4.59 -6.34 2.58
N ALA A 36 5.81 -6.04 3.03
CA ALA A 36 6.07 -4.99 4.01
C ALA A 36 5.59 -3.62 3.52
N ALA A 37 5.90 -3.24 2.28
CA ALA A 37 5.41 -1.99 1.68
C ALA A 37 3.87 -1.91 1.63
N SER A 38 3.22 -3.03 1.35
CA SER A 38 1.75 -3.12 1.38
C SER A 38 1.19 -2.89 2.79
N ILE A 39 1.82 -3.45 3.83
CA ILE A 39 1.43 -3.23 5.22
C ILE A 39 1.65 -1.77 5.65
N GLU A 40 2.74 -1.14 5.20
CA GLU A 40 3.07 0.26 5.52
C GLU A 40 2.10 1.29 4.91
N SER A 41 1.30 0.89 3.94
CA SER A 41 0.23 1.73 3.41
C SER A 41 -1.02 1.77 4.29
N LEU A 42 -1.16 0.86 5.26
CA LEU A 42 -2.34 0.77 6.13
C LEU A 42 -2.27 1.76 7.32
N PRO A 43 -3.42 2.05 7.97
CA PRO A 43 -3.44 2.78 9.25
C PRO A 43 -2.59 2.09 10.33
N LEU A 44 -1.96 2.85 11.22
CA LEU A 44 -1.00 2.34 12.20
C LEU A 44 -1.56 1.21 13.08
N ALA A 45 -2.82 1.34 13.50
CA ALA A 45 -3.51 0.33 14.32
C ALA A 45 -3.64 -1.02 13.60
N GLU A 46 -3.65 -1.04 12.27
CA GLU A 46 -3.77 -2.25 11.46
C GLU A 46 -2.43 -2.89 11.14
N ARG A 47 -1.31 -2.16 11.25
CA ARG A 47 0.01 -2.67 10.83
C ARG A 47 0.52 -3.81 11.71
N ALA A 48 0.45 -3.65 13.02
CA ALA A 48 0.96 -4.63 13.97
C ALA A 48 0.37 -6.05 13.77
N PRO A 49 -0.96 -6.25 13.71
CA PRO A 49 -1.52 -7.58 13.46
C PRO A 49 -1.15 -8.13 12.07
N ARG A 50 -0.95 -7.27 11.06
CA ARG A 50 -0.56 -7.70 9.71
C ARG A 50 0.89 -8.15 9.63
N TYR A 51 1.82 -7.44 10.27
CA TYR A 51 3.21 -7.89 10.39
C TYR A 51 3.32 -9.19 11.16
N GLN A 52 2.52 -9.38 12.22
CA GLN A 52 2.49 -10.63 12.95
C GLN A 52 2.09 -11.80 12.05
N ALA A 53 1.01 -11.65 11.28
CA ALA A 53 0.56 -12.67 10.33
C ALA A 53 1.61 -12.99 9.24
N ALA A 54 2.29 -11.96 8.70
CA ALA A 54 3.35 -12.16 7.72
C ALA A 54 4.56 -12.90 8.33
N ALA A 55 4.95 -12.56 9.55
CA ALA A 55 6.05 -13.22 10.26
C ALA A 55 5.73 -14.69 10.56
N ASP A 56 4.49 -15.01 10.95
CA ASP A 56 4.05 -16.37 11.21
C ASP A 56 4.06 -17.21 9.91
N ARG A 57 3.56 -16.65 8.80
CA ARG A 57 3.66 -17.30 7.48
C ARG A 57 5.12 -17.59 7.10
N LEU A 58 6.02 -16.61 7.27
CA LEU A 58 7.43 -16.78 6.92
C LEU A 58 8.09 -17.88 7.77
N ARG A 59 7.73 -17.97 9.06
CA ARG A 59 8.20 -19.04 9.94
C ARG A 59 7.77 -20.41 9.40
N ASP A 60 6.49 -20.56 9.06
CA ASP A 60 5.96 -21.81 8.51
C ASP A 60 6.63 -22.19 7.17
N GLU A 61 6.95 -21.21 6.33
CA GLU A 61 7.66 -21.43 5.07
C GLU A 61 9.10 -21.90 5.29
N LEU A 62 9.80 -21.30 6.26
CA LEU A 62 11.16 -21.71 6.64
C LEU A 62 11.17 -23.10 7.27
N GLU A 63 10.21 -23.42 8.15
CA GLU A 63 10.08 -24.75 8.75
C GLU A 63 9.76 -25.86 7.74
N ARG A 64 9.05 -25.51 6.66
CA ARG A 64 8.79 -26.42 5.52
C ARG A 64 10.00 -26.57 4.61
N SER A 65 10.81 -25.51 4.49
CA SER A 65 11.97 -25.48 3.60
C SER A 65 13.24 -26.00 4.26
N ASP A 66 13.21 -26.30 5.56
CA ASP A 66 14.36 -26.82 6.31
C ASP A 66 14.85 -28.15 5.71
N PRO A 67 15.99 -28.15 5.00
CA PRO A 67 16.52 -29.36 4.37
C PRO A 67 16.98 -30.38 5.41
N ALA A 68 17.22 -29.98 6.67
CA ALA A 68 17.61 -30.89 7.74
C ALA A 68 16.47 -31.83 8.19
N ARG A 69 15.21 -31.58 7.79
CA ARG A 69 14.07 -32.49 8.00
C ARG A 69 13.97 -33.61 6.97
N GLY A 70 14.79 -33.59 5.91
CA GLY A 70 14.72 -34.53 4.78
C GLY A 70 15.54 -35.83 4.90
N ASP A 71 16.44 -35.92 5.88
CA ASP A 71 17.27 -37.12 6.12
C ASP A 71 17.02 -37.66 7.54
N ALA A 72 15.99 -38.50 7.68
CA ALA A 72 15.78 -39.39 8.83
C ALA A 72 15.16 -40.71 8.36
#